data_AF-A0A850DK07-F1
#
_entry.id   AF-A0A850DK07-F1
#
_cell.length_a   1.000
_cell.length_b   1.000
_cell.length_c   1.000
_cell.angle_alpha   90.00
_cell.angle_beta   90.00
_cell.angle_gamma   90.00
#
_symmetry.space_group_name_H-M   'P 1'
#
loop_
_entity.id
_entity.type
_entity.pdbx_description
1 polymer ?
#
loop_
_entity_poly.entity_id
_entity_poly.type
_entity_poly.pdbx_seq_one_letter_code
_entity_poly.pdbx_strand_id
1 'polypeptide(L)'
;MIRDEESESADLDVLDKQIIHALVTDARVSFAALAGILEVSEQTVARRYRSLRRRGIVHVSGQMNAVPLGVARWVIRLRCLPDRAMQLAESLARFPDLSWVTLLSTGSEVTCVSRPRTAERRDALLLSTLPRASQVTGMVAHEVMCHFPAADEWPRFGELLTEQQRAALGPPRQRRGFAADAAVELTREDERMLSILARDGRAPYARIAAAVGWSPARVARRMAELAAGGVLYFDLDFATTRMGFAVKGALWLRVRPGSLDAVGRAMATHPEIAFVAATTGPTN
;
A
#
# COMPACT_ATOMS: atom_id res chain seq x y z
N MET A 1 -23.76 26.79 9.03
CA MET A 1 -23.00 27.15 10.24
C MET A 1 -23.46 26.18 11.33
N ILE A 2 -22.52 25.57 12.06
CA ILE A 2 -22.66 24.35 12.89
C ILE A 2 -22.33 23.06 12.12
N ARG A 3 -21.03 22.75 12.08
CA ARG A 3 -20.43 21.46 12.48
C ARG A 3 -18.89 21.58 12.42
N ASP A 4 -18.38 22.55 13.17
CA ASP A 4 -17.06 22.40 13.80
C ASP A 4 -17.25 21.43 14.98
N GLU A 5 -16.20 20.66 15.30
CA GLU A 5 -16.00 19.78 16.48
C GLU A 5 -16.09 18.24 16.32
N GLU A 6 -16.43 17.64 15.17
CA GLU A 6 -16.46 16.15 15.05
C GLU A 6 -15.31 15.51 14.23
N SER A 7 -14.25 16.24 13.84
CA SER A 7 -13.12 15.68 13.05
C SER A 7 -11.80 15.54 13.81
N GLU A 8 -11.80 15.67 15.14
CA GLU A 8 -10.69 15.16 15.96
C GLU A 8 -10.91 13.66 16.17
N SER A 9 -10.39 12.85 15.24
CA SER A 9 -9.98 11.51 15.65
C SER A 9 -8.97 11.73 16.79
N ALA A 10 -9.27 11.25 18.00
CA ALA A 10 -8.56 11.56 19.26
C ALA A 10 -7.03 11.34 19.24
N ASP A 11 -6.50 10.81 18.13
CA ASP A 11 -5.12 10.49 17.89
C ASP A 11 -4.40 11.33 16.80
N LEU A 12 -5.10 12.07 15.92
CA LEU A 12 -4.51 12.81 14.79
C LEU A 12 -5.07 14.23 14.63
N ASP A 13 -4.18 15.22 14.70
CA ASP A 13 -4.53 16.61 14.39
C ASP A 13 -4.48 16.90 12.87
N VAL A 14 -4.92 18.10 12.49
CA VAL A 14 -4.97 18.53 11.08
C VAL A 14 -3.58 18.46 10.42
N LEU A 15 -2.53 18.88 11.12
CA LEU A 15 -1.17 18.85 10.59
C LEU A 15 -0.69 17.41 10.37
N ASP A 16 -1.00 16.49 11.29
CA ASP A 16 -0.69 15.07 11.12
C ASP A 16 -1.39 14.50 9.88
N LYS A 17 -2.67 14.85 9.63
CA LYS A 17 -3.41 14.43 8.43
C LYS A 17 -2.82 15.02 7.14
N GLN A 18 -2.41 16.29 7.15
CA GLN A 18 -1.73 16.92 6.01
C GLN A 18 -0.37 16.26 5.72
N ILE A 19 0.41 15.93 6.75
CA ILE A 19 1.67 15.19 6.60
C ILE A 19 1.40 13.80 6.01
N ILE A 20 0.37 13.10 6.49
CA ILE A 20 -0.05 11.81 5.94
C ILE A 20 -0.40 11.93 4.46
N HIS A 21 -1.20 12.94 4.08
CA HIS A 21 -1.56 13.17 2.68
C HIS A 21 -0.32 13.39 1.80
N ALA A 22 0.60 14.25 2.23
CA ALA A 22 1.83 14.50 1.50
C ALA A 22 2.70 13.24 1.34
N LEU A 23 2.71 12.35 2.35
CA LEU A 23 3.42 11.08 2.27
C LEU A 23 2.72 10.04 1.39
N VAL A 24 1.41 10.12 1.22
CA VAL A 24 0.70 9.34 0.19
C VAL A 24 1.12 9.80 -1.20
N THR A 25 1.17 11.13 -1.42
CA THR A 25 1.56 11.72 -2.70
C THR A 25 3.03 11.44 -3.03
N ASP A 26 3.94 11.65 -2.07
CA ASP A 26 5.36 11.31 -2.16
C ASP A 26 5.89 10.83 -0.81
N ALA A 27 5.94 9.51 -0.63
CA ALA A 27 6.41 8.88 0.61
C ALA A 27 7.85 9.25 1.00
N ARG A 28 8.66 9.78 0.07
CA ARG A 28 10.04 10.21 0.30
C ARG A 28 10.25 11.73 0.22
N VAL A 29 9.17 12.53 0.16
CA VAL A 29 9.26 13.99 0.24
C VAL A 29 10.14 14.43 1.42
N SER A 30 11.06 15.36 1.19
CA SER A 30 11.97 15.85 2.24
C SER A 30 11.18 16.64 3.27
N PHE A 31 11.62 16.62 4.53
CA PHE A 31 10.94 17.42 5.56
C PHE A 31 11.08 18.91 5.32
N ALA A 32 12.20 19.36 4.72
CA ALA A 32 12.38 20.74 4.29
C ALA A 32 11.34 21.16 3.23
N ALA A 33 11.15 20.34 2.19
CA ALA A 33 10.16 20.63 1.15
C ALA A 33 8.74 20.62 1.72
N LEU A 34 8.42 19.61 2.53
CA LEU A 34 7.10 19.51 3.16
C LEU A 34 6.83 20.67 4.14
N ALA A 35 7.85 21.13 4.87
CA ALA A 35 7.76 22.28 5.76
C ALA A 35 7.47 23.58 4.99
N GLY A 36 8.13 23.78 3.84
CA GLY A 36 7.84 24.91 2.96
C GLY A 36 6.42 24.90 2.41
N ILE A 37 5.88 23.72 2.08
CA ILE A 37 4.50 23.56 1.60
C ILE A 37 3.49 23.83 2.72
N LEU A 38 3.70 23.24 3.90
CA LEU A 38 2.77 23.34 5.03
C LEU A 38 2.96 24.60 5.88
N GLU A 39 3.87 25.50 5.48
CA GLU A 39 4.17 26.77 6.17
C GLU A 39 4.53 26.59 7.66
N VAL A 40 5.26 25.52 7.98
CA VAL A 40 5.75 25.21 9.33
C VAL A 40 7.26 24.99 9.33
N SER A 41 7.89 24.84 10.50
CA SER A 41 9.31 24.52 10.57
C SER A 41 9.61 23.06 10.19
N GLU A 42 10.77 22.82 9.57
CA GLU A 42 11.26 21.45 9.27
C GLU A 42 11.31 20.59 10.55
N GLN A 43 11.73 21.17 11.67
CA GLN A 43 11.75 20.47 12.96
C GLN A 43 10.35 20.02 13.39
N THR A 44 9.32 20.81 13.10
CA THR A 44 7.92 20.45 13.40
C THR A 44 7.49 19.24 12.59
N VAL A 45 7.68 19.27 11.26
CA VAL A 45 7.36 18.14 10.36
C VAL A 45 8.12 16.88 10.78
N ALA A 46 9.43 17.00 11.02
CA ALA A 46 10.26 15.87 11.43
C ALA A 46 9.83 15.28 12.79
N ARG A 47 9.46 16.13 13.75
CA ARG A 47 8.94 15.70 15.06
C ARG A 47 7.60 14.97 14.91
N ARG A 48 6.67 15.51 14.13
CA ARG A 48 5.34 14.94 13.87
C ARG A 48 5.45 13.58 13.17
N TYR A 49 6.21 13.50 12.07
CA TYR A 49 6.46 12.23 11.39
C TYR A 49 7.06 11.16 12.30
N ARG A 50 8.08 11.50 13.11
CA ARG A 50 8.68 10.55 14.06
C ARG A 50 7.68 10.09 15.12
N SER A 51 6.78 10.96 15.57
CA SER A 51 5.70 10.60 16.49
C SER A 51 4.74 9.60 15.84
N LEU A 52 4.24 9.90 14.63
CA LEU A 52 3.35 9.02 13.87
C LEU A 52 3.97 7.63 13.65
N ARG A 53 5.26 7.58 13.26
CA ARG A 53 6.00 6.33 13.08
C ARG A 53 6.19 5.57 14.39
N ARG A 54 6.56 6.25 15.48
CA ARG A 54 6.75 5.61 16.80
C ARG A 54 5.44 5.05 17.36
N ARG A 55 4.33 5.76 17.13
CA ARG A 55 2.97 5.31 17.47
C ARG A 55 2.45 4.25 16.49
N GLY A 56 3.23 3.81 15.51
CA GLY A 56 2.81 2.78 14.53
C GLY A 56 1.63 3.21 13.65
N ILE A 57 1.37 4.51 13.52
CA ILE A 57 0.27 5.03 12.71
C ILE A 57 0.63 4.96 11.23
N VAL A 58 1.88 5.27 10.90
CA VAL A 58 2.39 5.25 9.53
C VAL A 58 3.66 4.42 9.42
N HIS A 59 3.77 3.67 8.34
CA HIS A 59 4.97 2.93 7.98
C HIS A 59 5.23 3.06 6.48
N VAL A 60 6.39 3.60 6.11
CA VAL A 60 6.80 3.70 4.70
C VAL A 60 7.61 2.46 4.35
N SER A 61 7.19 1.74 3.31
CA SER A 61 7.90 0.57 2.78
C SER A 61 8.24 0.78 1.30
N GLY A 62 9.42 0.35 0.89
CA GLY A 62 9.80 0.24 -0.52
C GLY A 62 9.29 -1.08 -1.08
N GLN A 63 8.43 -1.02 -2.08
CA GLN A 63 7.81 -2.17 -2.72
C GLN A 63 8.37 -2.37 -4.12
N MET A 64 8.52 -3.62 -4.50
CA MET A 64 8.89 -3.99 -5.87
C MET A 64 7.62 -4.21 -6.68
N ASN A 65 7.50 -3.53 -7.81
CA ASN A 65 6.45 -3.83 -8.76
C ASN A 65 6.84 -5.10 -9.52
N ALA A 66 6.15 -6.21 -9.26
CA ALA A 66 6.31 -7.46 -10.04
C ALA A 66 5.55 -7.42 -11.37
N VAL A 67 4.82 -6.34 -11.65
CA VAL A 67 3.98 -6.19 -12.85
C VAL A 67 4.73 -6.08 -14.20
N PRO A 68 6.08 -5.90 -14.30
CA PRO A 68 6.77 -6.07 -15.58
C PRO A 68 6.63 -7.47 -16.21
N LEU A 69 6.02 -8.45 -15.52
CA LEU A 69 5.95 -9.86 -15.95
C LEU A 69 4.55 -10.31 -16.41
N GLY A 70 3.58 -9.40 -16.57
CA GLY A 70 2.24 -9.73 -17.07
C GLY A 70 1.43 -10.65 -16.15
N VAL A 71 1.81 -10.76 -14.87
CA VAL A 71 1.15 -11.66 -13.91
C VAL A 71 -0.02 -10.95 -13.24
N ALA A 72 -1.21 -11.54 -13.33
CA ALA A 72 -2.42 -11.00 -12.73
C ALA A 72 -2.34 -10.90 -11.20
N ARG A 73 -2.97 -9.87 -10.63
CA ARG A 73 -3.10 -9.71 -9.17
C ARG A 73 -4.26 -10.57 -8.68
N TRP A 74 -4.03 -11.36 -7.65
CA TRP A 74 -5.06 -12.22 -7.06
C TRP A 74 -5.42 -11.75 -5.67
N VAL A 75 -6.70 -11.53 -5.42
CA VAL A 75 -7.25 -11.39 -4.06
C VAL A 75 -7.62 -12.79 -3.59
N ILE A 76 -6.91 -13.29 -2.58
CA ILE A 76 -7.13 -14.61 -2.02
C ILE A 76 -7.89 -14.45 -0.72
N ARG A 77 -9.00 -15.17 -0.59
CA ARG A 77 -9.76 -15.32 0.65
C ARG A 77 -9.56 -16.73 1.19
N LEU A 78 -8.98 -16.81 2.37
CA LEU A 78 -8.68 -18.05 3.08
C LEU A 78 -9.63 -18.20 4.26
N ARG A 79 -10.23 -19.38 4.40
CA ARG A 79 -10.94 -19.81 5.60
C ARG A 79 -10.01 -20.66 6.44
N CYS A 80 -10.14 -20.53 7.76
CA CYS A 80 -9.41 -21.28 8.76
C CYS A 80 -10.32 -21.58 9.95
N LEU A 81 -9.82 -22.41 10.87
CA LEU A 81 -10.53 -22.63 12.13
C LEU A 81 -10.59 -21.33 12.95
N PRO A 82 -11.67 -21.08 13.70
CA PRO A 82 -11.70 -20.06 14.74
C PRO A 82 -10.46 -20.23 15.65
N ASP A 83 -9.88 -19.12 16.11
CA ASP A 83 -8.62 -19.04 16.89
C ASP A 83 -7.31 -19.26 16.12
N ARG A 84 -7.38 -19.63 14.83
CA ARG A 84 -6.18 -19.79 13.97
C ARG A 84 -5.96 -18.64 12.99
N ALA A 85 -6.93 -17.75 12.82
CA ALA A 85 -6.83 -16.67 11.84
C ALA A 85 -5.63 -15.75 12.06
N MET A 86 -5.32 -15.37 13.32
CA MET A 86 -4.15 -14.54 13.63
C MET A 86 -2.84 -15.24 13.25
N GLN A 87 -2.68 -16.51 13.65
CA GLN A 87 -1.50 -17.31 13.34
C GLN A 87 -1.32 -17.51 11.83
N LEU A 88 -2.42 -17.73 11.11
CA LEU A 88 -2.43 -17.81 9.66
C LEU A 88 -2.02 -16.46 9.04
N ALA A 89 -2.62 -15.35 9.47
CA ALA A 89 -2.29 -14.01 8.98
C ALA A 89 -0.82 -13.66 9.19
N GLU A 90 -0.27 -13.91 10.38
CA GLU A 90 1.16 -13.72 10.66
C GLU A 90 2.05 -14.58 9.76
N SER A 91 1.63 -15.82 9.48
CA SER A 91 2.35 -16.71 8.58
C SER A 91 2.33 -16.19 7.14
N LEU A 92 1.16 -15.78 6.65
CA LEU A 92 0.98 -15.19 5.32
C LEU A 92 1.77 -13.89 5.16
N ALA A 93 1.83 -13.05 6.19
CA ALA A 93 2.57 -11.79 6.17
C ALA A 93 4.10 -11.98 6.03
N ARG A 94 4.61 -13.18 6.31
CA ARG A 94 6.03 -13.53 6.10
C ARG A 94 6.33 -14.01 4.67
N PHE A 95 5.32 -14.28 3.84
CA PHE A 95 5.55 -14.72 2.46
C PHE A 95 5.83 -13.51 1.55
N PRO A 96 7.00 -13.47 0.86
CA PRO A 96 7.39 -12.32 0.04
C PRO A 96 6.44 -12.01 -1.12
N ASP A 97 5.76 -13.03 -1.65
CA ASP A 97 4.83 -12.89 -2.77
C ASP A 97 3.40 -12.52 -2.30
N LEU A 98 3.18 -12.36 -0.99
CA LEU A 98 1.91 -11.94 -0.40
C LEU A 98 2.01 -10.55 0.22
N SER A 99 0.88 -9.86 0.22
CA SER A 99 0.78 -8.50 0.72
C SER A 99 -0.64 -8.22 1.20
N TRP A 100 -0.84 -7.12 1.92
CA TRP A 100 -2.18 -6.66 2.33
C TRP A 100 -2.95 -7.71 3.12
N VAL A 101 -2.24 -8.46 3.97
CA VAL A 101 -2.84 -9.52 4.79
C VAL A 101 -3.75 -8.89 5.83
N THR A 102 -5.03 -9.23 5.80
CA THR A 102 -6.07 -8.63 6.65
C THR A 102 -6.92 -9.73 7.28
N LEU A 103 -7.12 -9.64 8.59
CA LEU A 103 -8.11 -10.45 9.31
C LEU A 103 -9.51 -9.91 9.03
N LEU A 104 -10.46 -10.81 8.74
CA LEU A 104 -11.86 -10.44 8.59
C LEU A 104 -12.64 -10.72 9.89
N SER A 105 -13.80 -10.05 10.02
CA SER A 105 -14.56 -9.89 11.27
C SER A 105 -15.01 -11.19 11.95
N THR A 106 -15.01 -12.32 11.25
CA THR A 106 -15.48 -13.61 11.80
C THR A 106 -14.38 -14.40 12.53
N GLY A 107 -13.15 -13.89 12.61
CA GLY A 107 -12.03 -14.57 13.29
C GLY A 107 -11.64 -15.92 12.68
N SER A 108 -12.18 -16.24 11.50
CA SER A 108 -12.03 -17.50 10.78
C SER A 108 -11.66 -17.28 9.31
N GLU A 109 -11.46 -16.02 8.91
CA GLU A 109 -11.10 -15.68 7.54
C GLU A 109 -9.96 -14.66 7.48
N VAL A 110 -9.09 -14.87 6.50
CA VAL A 110 -7.96 -13.99 6.19
C VAL A 110 -8.00 -13.67 4.71
N THR A 111 -7.84 -12.40 4.35
CA THR A 111 -7.60 -11.99 2.96
C THR A 111 -6.15 -11.60 2.76
N CYS A 112 -5.63 -11.86 1.58
CA CYS A 112 -4.33 -11.35 1.15
C CYS A 112 -4.33 -11.10 -0.36
N VAL A 113 -3.40 -10.26 -0.81
CA VAL A 113 -3.15 -9.99 -2.22
C VAL A 113 -1.86 -10.69 -2.62
N SER A 114 -1.95 -11.58 -3.59
CA SER A 114 -0.81 -12.27 -4.17
C SER A 114 -0.24 -11.48 -5.35
N ARG A 115 1.08 -11.32 -5.34
CA ARG A 115 1.89 -10.63 -6.37
C ARG A 115 3.11 -11.49 -6.73
N PRO A 116 2.89 -12.69 -7.29
CA PRO A 116 3.99 -13.60 -7.59
C PRO A 116 4.82 -13.07 -8.74
N ARG A 117 6.13 -13.26 -8.65
CA ARG A 117 7.08 -12.81 -9.69
C ARG A 117 6.96 -13.62 -10.98
N THR A 118 6.53 -14.87 -10.93
CA THR A 118 6.39 -15.72 -12.14
C THR A 118 5.11 -16.53 -12.09
N ALA A 119 4.72 -17.08 -13.25
CA ALA A 119 3.60 -17.99 -13.36
C ALA A 119 3.81 -19.25 -12.51
N GLU A 120 5.02 -19.79 -12.48
CA GLU A 120 5.36 -20.99 -11.71
C GLU A 120 5.28 -20.72 -10.20
N ARG A 121 5.75 -19.55 -9.76
CA ARG A 121 5.60 -19.12 -8.36
C ARG A 121 4.15 -18.92 -7.97
N ARG A 122 3.35 -18.32 -8.85
CA ARG A 122 1.91 -18.19 -8.67
C ARG A 122 1.27 -19.57 -8.47
N ASP A 123 1.53 -20.49 -9.38
CA ASP A 123 0.90 -21.81 -9.38
C ASP A 123 1.39 -22.64 -8.18
N ALA A 124 2.67 -22.56 -7.83
CA ALA A 124 3.19 -23.18 -6.60
C ALA A 124 2.51 -22.60 -5.35
N LEU A 125 2.31 -21.29 -5.28
CA LEU A 125 1.65 -20.63 -4.15
C LEU A 125 0.18 -21.02 -4.06
N LEU A 126 -0.57 -20.91 -5.16
CA LEU A 126 -2.01 -21.13 -5.21
C LEU A 126 -2.40 -22.61 -5.17
N LEU A 127 -1.66 -23.49 -5.84
CA LEU A 127 -2.05 -24.90 -6.00
C LEU A 127 -1.37 -25.83 -4.99
N SER A 128 -0.27 -25.40 -4.36
CA SER A 128 0.48 -26.22 -3.41
C SER A 128 0.62 -25.56 -2.05
N THR A 129 1.27 -24.41 -1.95
CA THR A 129 1.69 -23.84 -0.66
C THR A 129 0.51 -23.43 0.22
N LEU A 130 -0.44 -22.65 -0.31
CA LEU A 130 -1.58 -22.15 0.47
C LEU A 130 -2.59 -23.25 0.80
N PRO A 131 -3.04 -24.10 -0.14
CA PRO A 131 -4.01 -25.15 0.16
C PRO A 131 -3.49 -26.21 1.15
N ARG A 132 -2.17 -26.45 1.19
CA ARG A 132 -1.55 -27.44 2.08
C ARG A 132 -1.19 -26.89 3.46
N ALA A 133 -1.34 -25.58 3.70
CA ALA A 133 -1.14 -25.02 5.02
C ALA A 133 -2.19 -25.59 5.98
N SER A 134 -1.74 -26.27 7.05
CA SER A 134 -2.60 -27.04 7.97
C SER A 134 -3.75 -26.24 8.61
N GLN A 135 -3.65 -24.92 8.60
CA GLN A 135 -4.64 -24.01 9.17
C GLN A 135 -5.75 -23.64 8.17
N VAL A 136 -5.61 -23.95 6.88
CA VAL A 136 -6.53 -23.54 5.82
C VAL A 136 -7.62 -24.60 5.61
N THR A 137 -8.88 -24.22 5.82
CA THR A 137 -10.06 -25.08 5.64
C THR A 137 -10.80 -24.80 4.32
N GLY A 138 -10.46 -23.70 3.65
CA GLY A 138 -11.00 -23.36 2.33
C GLY A 138 -10.29 -22.16 1.74
N MET A 139 -10.28 -22.07 0.41
CA MET A 139 -9.63 -20.99 -0.30
C MET A 139 -10.44 -20.62 -1.54
N VAL A 140 -10.57 -19.32 -1.79
CA VAL A 140 -11.09 -18.77 -3.04
C VAL A 140 -10.08 -17.73 -3.54
N ALA A 141 -9.67 -17.85 -4.79
CA ALA A 141 -8.77 -16.91 -5.44
C ALA A 141 -9.53 -16.14 -6.52
N HIS A 142 -9.52 -14.82 -6.41
CA HIS A 142 -10.19 -13.90 -7.32
C HIS A 142 -9.15 -13.15 -8.13
N GLU A 143 -9.14 -13.32 -9.44
CA GLU A 143 -8.27 -12.54 -10.32
C GLU A 143 -8.84 -11.15 -10.48
N VAL A 144 -8.03 -10.11 -10.25
CA VAL A 144 -8.42 -8.72 -10.47
C VAL A 144 -8.42 -8.44 -11.98
N MET A 145 -9.62 -8.30 -12.55
CA MET A 145 -9.81 -8.03 -13.98
C MET A 145 -9.69 -6.55 -14.30
N CYS A 146 -10.26 -5.70 -13.44
CA CYS A 146 -10.27 -4.25 -13.61
C CYS A 146 -10.22 -3.58 -12.24
N HIS A 147 -9.38 -2.55 -12.11
CA HIS A 147 -9.33 -1.68 -10.94
C HIS A 147 -10.01 -0.36 -11.27
N PHE A 148 -10.86 0.13 -10.35
CA PHE A 148 -11.52 1.42 -10.49
C PHE A 148 -10.78 2.46 -9.64
N PRO A 149 -9.97 3.34 -10.25
CA PRO A 149 -9.21 4.34 -9.50
C PRO A 149 -10.16 5.39 -8.89
N ALA A 150 -9.87 5.78 -7.64
CA ALA A 150 -10.45 6.98 -7.04
C ALA A 150 -9.72 8.23 -7.57
N ALA A 151 -10.39 9.39 -7.47
CA ALA A 151 -9.79 10.67 -7.85
C ALA A 151 -8.59 11.03 -6.96
N ASP A 152 -8.72 10.75 -5.66
CA ASP A 152 -7.67 10.92 -4.66
C ASP A 152 -7.36 9.59 -3.97
N GLU A 153 -6.10 9.37 -3.67
CA GLU A 153 -5.66 8.18 -2.94
C GLU A 153 -6.10 8.25 -1.48
N TRP A 154 -6.59 7.13 -0.95
CA TRP A 154 -6.98 7.01 0.46
C TRP A 154 -5.78 7.33 1.37
N PRO A 155 -5.94 8.12 2.46
CA PRO A 155 -7.18 8.48 3.17
C PRO A 155 -7.88 9.77 2.69
N ARG A 156 -7.48 10.36 1.55
CA ARG A 156 -8.15 11.53 0.95
C ARG A 156 -8.20 12.78 1.83
N PHE A 157 -7.19 12.97 2.69
CA PHE A 157 -7.01 14.22 3.46
C PHE A 157 -6.61 15.44 2.61
N GLY A 158 -6.73 15.36 1.28
CA GLY A 158 -6.37 16.44 0.36
C GLY A 158 -7.19 17.70 0.57
N GLU A 159 -8.43 17.57 1.04
CA GLU A 159 -9.32 18.69 1.41
C GLU A 159 -8.76 19.59 2.52
N LEU A 160 -7.84 19.06 3.35
CA LEU A 160 -7.20 19.80 4.43
C LEU A 160 -6.05 20.69 3.95
N LEU A 161 -5.71 20.65 2.67
CA LEU A 161 -4.69 21.51 2.07
C LEU A 161 -5.32 22.61 1.22
N THR A 162 -4.63 23.73 1.08
CA THR A 162 -5.00 24.75 0.09
C THR A 162 -4.73 24.25 -1.33
N GLU A 163 -5.33 24.89 -2.33
CA GLU A 163 -5.06 24.57 -3.73
C GLU A 163 -3.58 24.76 -4.10
N GLN A 164 -2.96 25.82 -3.59
CA GLN A 164 -1.53 26.08 -3.77
C GLN A 164 -0.66 24.98 -3.14
N GLN A 165 -1.04 24.50 -1.95
CA GLN A 165 -0.32 23.39 -1.29
C GLN A 165 -0.45 22.09 -2.06
N ARG A 166 -1.65 21.76 -2.56
CA ARG A 166 -1.86 20.59 -3.43
C ARG A 166 -1.06 20.69 -4.72
N ALA A 167 -1.06 21.86 -5.35
CA ALA A 167 -0.27 22.11 -6.56
C ALA A 167 1.23 21.96 -6.31
N ALA A 168 1.73 22.41 -5.15
CA ALA A 168 3.14 22.29 -4.78
C ALA A 168 3.57 20.85 -4.45
N LEU A 169 2.67 20.02 -3.90
CA LEU A 169 2.91 18.58 -3.73
C LEU A 169 2.95 17.86 -5.09
N GLY A 170 2.24 18.37 -6.09
CA GLY A 170 2.11 17.77 -7.41
C GLY A 170 1.19 16.55 -7.42
N PRO A 171 1.06 15.90 -8.58
CA PRO A 171 0.27 14.67 -8.68
C PRO A 171 0.92 13.57 -7.82
N PRO A 172 0.11 12.63 -7.26
CA PRO A 172 0.65 11.44 -6.61
C PRO A 172 1.70 10.79 -7.51
N ARG A 173 2.87 10.46 -6.96
CA ARG A 173 3.86 9.66 -7.68
C ARG A 173 3.20 8.33 -8.01
N GLN A 174 2.72 8.20 -9.25
CA GLN A 174 1.88 7.10 -9.67
C GLN A 174 2.50 5.78 -9.21
N ARG A 175 1.72 4.99 -8.47
CA ARG A 175 1.85 3.52 -8.47
C ARG A 175 1.63 3.09 -9.91
N ARG A 176 2.65 3.18 -10.78
CA ARG A 176 2.53 2.86 -12.20
C ARG A 176 1.92 1.45 -12.31
N GLY A 177 0.66 1.42 -12.69
CA GLY A 177 -0.06 0.22 -13.00
C GLY A 177 0.47 -0.33 -14.31
N PHE A 178 0.61 -1.66 -14.37
CA PHE A 178 0.47 -2.49 -15.56
C PHE A 178 1.40 -2.27 -16.77
N ALA A 179 2.26 -1.25 -16.78
CA ALA A 179 3.19 -1.02 -17.88
C ALA A 179 4.52 -0.46 -17.37
N ALA A 180 5.56 -1.29 -17.43
CA ALA A 180 6.94 -0.85 -17.44
C ALA A 180 7.57 -1.33 -18.75
N ASP A 181 8.25 -0.41 -19.45
CA ASP A 181 9.12 -0.74 -20.58
C ASP A 181 10.37 -1.44 -20.04
N ALA A 182 10.53 -2.72 -20.40
CA ALA A 182 11.67 -3.60 -20.15
C ALA A 182 11.80 -4.28 -18.77
N ALA A 183 12.15 -5.57 -18.82
CA ALA A 183 12.59 -6.36 -17.67
C ALA A 183 13.92 -5.79 -17.14
N VAL A 184 13.89 -5.13 -15.99
CA VAL A 184 15.11 -4.65 -15.34
C VAL A 184 15.77 -5.82 -14.62
N GLU A 185 16.99 -6.17 -15.02
CA GLU A 185 17.81 -7.11 -14.27
C GLU A 185 18.25 -6.49 -12.94
N LEU A 186 17.95 -7.19 -11.84
CA LEU A 186 18.32 -6.78 -10.50
C LEU A 186 19.62 -7.49 -10.10
N THR A 187 20.62 -6.70 -9.71
CA THR A 187 21.85 -7.21 -9.12
C THR A 187 21.62 -7.69 -7.69
N ARG A 188 22.56 -8.45 -7.14
CA ARG A 188 22.53 -8.87 -5.72
C ARG A 188 22.51 -7.66 -4.77
N GLU A 189 23.21 -6.60 -5.14
CA GLU A 189 23.24 -5.34 -4.40
C GLU A 189 21.90 -4.61 -4.48
N ASP A 190 21.23 -4.65 -5.65
CA ASP A 190 19.85 -4.13 -5.78
C ASP A 190 18.90 -4.89 -4.85
N GLU A 191 18.95 -6.22 -4.82
CA GLU A 191 18.10 -7.03 -3.93
C GLU A 191 18.34 -6.71 -2.45
N ARG A 192 19.59 -6.51 -2.04
CA ARG A 192 19.93 -6.09 -0.67
C ARG A 192 19.40 -4.70 -0.35
N MET A 193 19.58 -3.74 -1.26
CA MET A 193 19.02 -2.39 -1.13
C MET A 193 17.49 -2.44 -0.98
N LEU A 194 16.82 -3.19 -1.85
CA LEU A 194 15.37 -3.35 -1.85
C LEU A 194 14.88 -4.02 -0.57
N SER A 195 15.61 -5.00 -0.03
CA SER A 195 15.28 -5.61 1.26
C SER A 195 15.36 -4.62 2.43
N ILE A 196 16.28 -3.65 2.38
CA ILE A 196 16.36 -2.58 3.39
C ILE A 196 15.16 -1.65 3.23
N LEU A 197 14.87 -1.22 2.01
CA LEU A 197 13.75 -0.33 1.70
C LEU A 197 12.40 -0.97 2.04
N ALA A 198 12.23 -2.28 1.83
CA ALA A 198 11.02 -3.01 2.20
C ALA A 198 10.70 -2.92 3.70
N ARG A 199 11.73 -2.80 4.55
CA ARG A 199 11.57 -2.63 6.01
C ARG A 199 11.52 -1.17 6.44
N ASP A 200 12.16 -0.28 5.68
CA ASP A 200 12.23 1.14 5.97
C ASP A 200 12.40 1.92 4.67
N GLY A 201 11.30 2.28 4.04
CA GLY A 201 11.30 2.96 2.75
C GLY A 201 11.85 4.38 2.81
N ARG A 202 12.07 4.93 4.01
CA ARG A 202 12.77 6.21 4.24
C ARG A 202 14.18 6.02 4.80
N ALA A 203 14.76 4.82 4.72
CA ALA A 203 16.14 4.57 5.11
C ALA A 203 17.09 5.60 4.46
N PRO A 204 18.01 6.21 5.24
CA PRO A 204 18.97 7.18 4.71
C PRO A 204 19.90 6.52 3.69
N TYR A 205 20.27 7.26 2.63
CA TYR A 205 21.19 6.75 1.60
C TYR A 205 22.52 6.27 2.17
N ALA A 206 23.05 6.93 3.20
CA ALA A 206 24.28 6.50 3.88
C ALA A 206 24.16 5.11 4.52
N ARG A 207 23.00 4.79 5.12
CA ARG A 207 22.75 3.47 5.73
C ARG A 207 22.67 2.38 4.67
N ILE A 208 21.98 2.66 3.58
CA ILE A 208 21.85 1.72 2.45
C ILE A 208 23.24 1.50 1.82
N ALA A 209 23.96 2.59 1.56
CA ALA A 209 25.31 2.60 0.99
C ALA A 209 26.28 1.70 1.78
N ALA A 210 26.31 1.86 3.10
CA ALA A 210 27.14 1.05 3.99
C ALA A 210 26.79 -0.45 3.93
N ALA A 211 25.51 -0.79 3.77
CA ALA A 211 25.05 -2.18 3.72
C ALA A 211 25.31 -2.89 2.38
N VAL A 212 25.36 -2.14 1.27
CA VAL A 212 25.54 -2.70 -0.08
C VAL A 212 26.94 -2.47 -0.67
N GLY A 213 27.78 -1.65 -0.02
CA GLY A 213 29.13 -1.34 -0.50
C GLY A 213 29.17 -0.27 -1.60
N TRP A 214 28.21 0.65 -1.61
CA TRP A 214 28.13 1.75 -2.60
C TRP A 214 28.38 3.11 -1.95
N SER A 215 28.56 4.15 -2.77
CA SER A 215 28.47 5.54 -2.29
C SER A 215 26.99 5.97 -2.14
N PRO A 216 26.67 6.93 -1.25
CA PRO A 216 25.32 7.47 -1.13
C PRO A 216 24.76 8.03 -2.45
N ALA A 217 25.61 8.67 -3.27
CA ALA A 217 25.24 9.17 -4.58
C ALA A 217 24.85 8.04 -5.56
N ARG A 218 25.60 6.92 -5.54
CA ARG A 218 25.26 5.75 -6.35
C ARG A 218 23.93 5.13 -5.93
N VAL A 219 23.66 5.03 -4.63
CA VAL A 219 22.36 4.57 -4.11
C VAL A 219 21.23 5.47 -4.60
N ALA A 220 21.36 6.79 -4.44
CA ALA A 220 20.33 7.74 -4.86
C ALA A 220 20.04 7.63 -6.37
N ARG A 221 21.09 7.56 -7.19
CA ARG A 221 20.96 7.39 -8.65
C ARG A 221 20.26 6.07 -9.00
N ARG A 222 20.70 4.94 -8.42
CA ARG A 222 20.11 3.62 -8.71
C ARG A 222 18.65 3.53 -8.26
N MET A 223 18.32 4.09 -7.10
CA MET A 223 16.93 4.17 -6.64
C MET A 223 16.05 4.98 -7.61
N ALA A 224 16.56 6.11 -8.13
CA ALA A 224 15.85 6.91 -9.11
C ALA A 224 15.66 6.16 -10.44
N GLU A 225 16.67 5.43 -10.91
CA GLU A 225 16.57 4.55 -12.09
C GLU A 225 15.47 3.48 -11.92
N LEU A 226 15.49 2.75 -10.79
CA LEU A 226 14.49 1.72 -10.50
C LEU A 226 13.08 2.30 -10.34
N ALA A 227 12.95 3.50 -9.77
CA ALA A 227 11.67 4.19 -9.64
C ALA A 227 11.14 4.69 -10.98
N ALA A 228 12.00 5.28 -11.82
CA ALA A 228 11.64 5.73 -13.17
C ALA A 228 11.24 4.55 -14.08
N GLY A 229 11.93 3.41 -13.93
CA GLY A 229 11.58 2.15 -14.60
C GLY A 229 10.36 1.44 -14.00
N GLY A 230 9.71 2.01 -12.97
CA GLY A 230 8.51 1.43 -12.36
C GLY A 230 8.74 0.16 -11.55
N VAL A 231 10.00 -0.22 -11.30
CA VAL A 231 10.39 -1.42 -10.52
C VAL A 231 10.30 -1.16 -9.03
N LEU A 232 10.71 0.02 -8.58
CA LEU A 232 10.65 0.44 -7.18
C LEU A 232 9.56 1.50 -7.00
N TYR A 233 8.62 1.26 -6.11
CA TYR A 233 7.70 2.29 -5.63
C TYR A 233 7.69 2.29 -4.11
N PHE A 234 7.19 3.38 -3.52
CA PHE A 234 7.05 3.47 -2.08
C PHE A 234 5.57 3.42 -1.72
N ASP A 235 5.26 2.62 -0.71
CA ASP A 235 3.94 2.45 -0.18
C ASP A 235 3.88 2.99 1.25
N LEU A 236 2.68 3.38 1.67
CA LEU A 236 2.40 3.88 3.01
C LEU A 236 1.37 2.96 3.66
N ASP A 237 1.79 2.21 4.67
CA ASP A 237 0.91 1.39 5.49
C ASP A 237 0.40 2.21 6.67
N PHE A 238 -0.86 1.97 7.02
CA PHE A 238 -1.57 2.71 8.06
C PHE A 238 -2.21 1.80 9.10
N ALA A 239 -2.11 2.20 10.37
CA ALA A 239 -2.98 1.67 11.41
C ALA A 239 -4.34 2.40 11.35
N THR A 240 -5.25 1.93 10.50
CA THR A 240 -6.56 2.57 10.25
C THR A 240 -7.35 2.84 11.53
N THR A 241 -7.30 1.93 12.51
CA THR A 241 -7.95 2.12 13.82
C THR A 241 -7.39 3.30 14.61
N ARG A 242 -6.07 3.53 14.55
CA ARG A 242 -5.40 4.69 15.16
C ARG A 242 -5.59 5.99 14.37
N MET A 243 -6.17 5.90 13.17
CA MET A 243 -6.60 7.06 12.40
C MET A 243 -8.06 7.44 12.67
N GLY A 244 -8.77 6.69 13.51
CA GLY A 244 -10.18 6.93 13.84
C GLY A 244 -11.18 6.02 13.11
N PHE A 245 -10.70 5.11 12.25
CA PHE A 245 -11.57 4.15 11.57
C PHE A 245 -11.79 2.92 12.46
N ALA A 246 -12.88 2.91 13.22
CA ALA A 246 -13.20 1.83 14.15
C ALA A 246 -13.49 0.49 13.46
N VAL A 247 -13.96 0.51 12.21
CA VAL A 247 -14.38 -0.68 11.46
C VAL A 247 -13.67 -0.72 10.11
N LYS A 248 -13.08 -1.87 9.79
CA LYS A 248 -12.58 -2.21 8.45
C LYS A 248 -13.45 -3.32 7.89
N GLY A 249 -13.87 -3.20 6.63
CA GLY A 249 -14.70 -4.19 5.95
C GLY A 249 -14.19 -4.48 4.54
N ALA A 250 -14.50 -5.67 4.05
CA ALA A 250 -14.37 -6.04 2.65
C ALA A 250 -15.75 -6.51 2.17
N LEU A 251 -16.22 -5.96 1.05
CA LEU A 251 -17.53 -6.27 0.48
C LEU A 251 -17.32 -7.00 -0.85
N TRP A 252 -17.98 -8.14 -1.01
CA TRP A 252 -18.07 -8.87 -2.28
C TRP A 252 -19.48 -8.67 -2.83
N LEU A 253 -19.57 -8.08 -4.02
CA LEU A 253 -20.83 -7.74 -4.66
C LEU A 253 -21.07 -8.67 -5.85
N ARG A 254 -22.35 -8.97 -6.11
CA ARG A 254 -22.81 -9.53 -7.38
C ARG A 254 -23.50 -8.43 -8.16
N VAL A 255 -23.00 -8.15 -9.35
CA VAL A 255 -23.48 -7.06 -10.20
C VAL A 255 -23.85 -7.64 -11.55
N ARG A 256 -24.87 -7.08 -12.22
CA ARG A 256 -25.15 -7.48 -13.60
C ARG A 256 -23.94 -7.09 -14.46
N PRO A 257 -23.44 -7.95 -15.36
CA PRO A 257 -22.24 -7.64 -16.16
C PRO A 257 -22.28 -6.28 -16.87
N GLY A 258 -23.44 -5.89 -17.42
CA GLY A 258 -23.64 -4.59 -18.09
C GLY A 258 -23.62 -3.37 -17.16
N SER A 259 -23.64 -3.55 -15.84
CA SER A 259 -23.61 -2.48 -14.83
C SER A 259 -22.29 -2.42 -14.06
N LEU A 260 -21.34 -3.31 -14.36
CA LEU A 260 -20.09 -3.46 -13.62
C LEU A 260 -19.25 -2.18 -13.62
N ASP A 261 -19.12 -1.51 -14.77
CA ASP A 261 -18.36 -0.24 -14.87
C ASP A 261 -19.05 0.88 -14.07
N ALA A 262 -20.36 1.04 -14.22
CA ALA A 262 -21.13 2.07 -13.52
C ALA A 262 -21.08 1.89 -12.00
N VAL A 263 -21.26 0.67 -11.51
CA VAL A 263 -21.16 0.36 -10.07
C VAL A 263 -19.73 0.54 -9.57
N GLY A 264 -18.72 0.07 -10.31
CA GLY A 264 -17.32 0.22 -9.92
C GLY A 264 -16.90 1.69 -9.77
N ARG A 265 -17.28 2.54 -10.74
CA ARG A 265 -17.02 3.99 -10.66
C ARG A 265 -17.78 4.67 -9.52
N ALA A 266 -19.05 4.31 -9.31
CA ALA A 266 -19.84 4.84 -8.20
C ALA A 266 -19.21 4.47 -6.85
N MET A 267 -18.76 3.22 -6.67
CA MET A 267 -18.08 2.79 -5.45
C MET A 267 -16.76 3.55 -5.22
N ALA A 268 -16.01 3.85 -6.26
CA ALA A 268 -14.75 4.58 -6.14
C ALA A 268 -14.91 6.01 -5.59
N THR A 269 -16.10 6.63 -5.69
CA THR A 269 -16.34 7.99 -5.18
C THR A 269 -16.50 8.06 -3.67
N HIS A 270 -16.89 6.96 -3.00
CA HIS A 270 -17.08 6.95 -1.55
C HIS A 270 -15.76 7.15 -0.80
N PRO A 271 -15.67 8.14 0.12
CA PRO A 271 -14.42 8.49 0.81
C PRO A 271 -13.85 7.36 1.67
N GLU A 272 -14.71 6.51 2.22
CA GLU A 272 -14.33 5.38 3.06
C GLU A 272 -13.75 4.21 2.25
N ILE A 273 -13.93 4.20 0.94
CA ILE A 273 -13.52 3.10 0.07
C ILE A 273 -12.07 3.31 -0.38
N ALA A 274 -11.19 2.47 0.15
CA ALA A 274 -9.76 2.51 -0.17
C ALA A 274 -9.40 1.76 -1.48
N PHE A 275 -10.22 0.79 -1.91
CA PHE A 275 -9.96 -0.03 -3.09
C PHE A 275 -11.25 -0.62 -3.67
N VAL A 276 -11.39 -0.54 -4.99
CA VAL A 276 -12.48 -1.18 -5.75
C VAL A 276 -11.90 -1.88 -6.96
N ALA A 277 -12.30 -3.12 -7.16
CA ALA A 277 -11.95 -3.87 -8.34
C ALA A 277 -13.09 -4.81 -8.74
N ALA A 278 -13.20 -5.04 -10.05
CA ALA A 278 -13.91 -6.17 -10.60
C ALA A 278 -13.00 -7.38 -10.63
N THR A 279 -13.52 -8.52 -10.19
CA THR A 279 -12.75 -9.75 -10.07
C THR A 279 -13.44 -10.94 -10.72
N THR A 280 -12.70 -12.00 -11.04
CA THR A 280 -13.28 -13.27 -11.46
C THR A 280 -13.98 -14.00 -10.30
N GLY A 281 -14.84 -14.95 -10.63
CA GLY A 281 -15.54 -15.82 -9.67
C GLY A 281 -17.04 -15.52 -9.54
N PRO A 282 -17.72 -16.15 -8.56
CA PRO A 282 -19.19 -16.13 -8.44
C PRO A 282 -19.77 -14.80 -7.92
N THR A 283 -18.91 -13.82 -7.64
CA THR A 283 -19.23 -12.48 -7.14
C THR A 283 -18.62 -11.44 -8.07
N ASN A 284 -19.15 -11.37 -9.29
CA ASN A 284 -18.91 -10.28 -10.24
C ASN A 284 -20.21 -9.57 -10.61
#